data_AF-A0A2V5R1C4-F1
#
_entry.id   AF-A0A2V5R1C4-F1
#
_cell.length_a   1.000
_cell.length_b   1.000
_cell.length_c   1.000
_cell.angle_alpha   90.00
_cell.angle_beta   90.00
_cell.angle_gamma   90.00
#
_symmetry.space_group_name_H-M   'P 1'
#
loop_
_entity.id
_entity.type
_entity.pdbx_description
1 polymer ?
#
loop_
_entity_poly.entity_id
_entity_poly.type
_entity_poly.pdbx_seq_one_letter_code
_entity_poly.pdbx_strand_id
1 'polypeptide(L)'
;MSGLFSPCFRIATFKSAVIRTIVPAIFFVTWLSGCAIPNARPESSTRDKAFIEYWPPSNDSKKLRLAVKDLIDMKGVVTTAGSEFLAKHASPAKRDAKCLAIARQSGVQFVGKTNLSELAVAVSGMNAYYGTPRNPLDRGRIPGGSSSGSAVAVANDEADVSFGTDTAGSIRVPAACCGVVGLKTTFGLVPIDGVYPIAPNRLDTIGPLAKDIAGTVRGMDLLQAGFSGRYRQAVAA
;
A
#
# COMPACT_ATOMS: atom_id res chain seq x y z
N MET A 1 76.19 19.07 61.08
CA MET A 1 76.45 17.66 61.42
C MET A 1 75.65 16.80 60.45
N SER A 2 76.35 16.00 59.62
CA SER A 2 75.93 14.75 58.93
C SER A 2 74.49 14.67 58.38
N GLY A 3 74.26 14.68 57.06
CA GLY A 3 74.33 13.50 56.16
C GLY A 3 72.99 12.73 56.20
N LEU A 4 72.25 12.43 55.13
CA LEU A 4 72.57 11.49 54.04
C LEU A 4 71.31 11.33 53.12
N PHE A 5 71.52 11.12 51.81
CA PHE A 5 70.68 10.45 50.77
C PHE A 5 69.31 10.99 50.28
N SER A 6 69.27 11.30 48.97
CA SER A 6 68.13 11.01 48.05
C SER A 6 68.22 9.56 47.55
N PRO A 7 67.11 8.90 47.12
CA PRO A 7 66.83 8.81 45.67
C PRO A 7 65.33 8.69 45.25
N CYS A 8 65.03 9.28 44.09
CA CYS A 8 64.38 8.72 42.88
C CYS A 8 63.14 7.76 42.92
N PHE A 9 62.29 7.87 41.87
CA PHE A 9 61.14 7.01 41.43
C PHE A 9 59.81 7.22 42.19
N ARG A 10 58.61 7.39 41.60
CA ARG A 10 57.96 6.90 40.36
C ARG A 10 56.71 7.77 40.09
N ILE A 11 56.59 8.47 38.97
CA ILE A 11 55.82 8.08 37.76
C ILE A 11 54.39 7.56 38.04
N ALA A 12 53.42 8.41 37.66
CA ALA A 12 52.20 8.08 36.92
C ALA A 12 51.60 6.68 37.14
N THR A 13 50.58 6.56 37.98
CA THR A 13 49.74 5.33 37.97
C THR A 13 48.31 5.50 38.49
N PHE A 14 47.78 6.72 38.64
CA PHE A 14 46.40 6.89 39.16
C PHE A 14 45.33 7.21 38.11
N LYS A 15 45.70 7.40 36.82
CA LYS A 15 44.74 7.69 35.73
C LYS A 15 44.35 6.48 34.87
N SER A 16 44.87 5.28 35.14
CA SER A 16 44.69 4.11 34.24
C SER A 16 43.60 3.11 34.67
N ALA A 17 43.14 3.16 35.93
CA ALA A 17 42.22 2.13 36.44
C ALA A 17 40.73 2.38 36.10
N VAL A 18 40.29 3.62 35.95
CA VAL A 18 38.86 3.93 35.69
C VAL A 18 38.49 3.75 34.20
N ILE A 19 39.46 3.87 33.30
CA ILE A 19 39.24 3.76 31.84
C ILE A 19 39.15 2.29 31.39
N ARG A 20 39.70 1.34 32.16
CA ARG A 20 39.85 -0.06 31.73
C ARG A 20 38.67 -0.99 32.09
N THR A 21 37.76 -0.57 32.96
CA THR A 21 36.64 -1.42 33.42
C THR A 21 35.25 -0.92 32.99
N ILE A 22 35.10 0.37 32.67
CA ILE A 22 33.80 0.96 32.29
C ILE A 22 33.55 0.83 30.78
N VAL A 23 34.59 0.97 29.96
CA VAL A 23 34.47 0.91 28.49
C VAL A 23 34.06 -0.48 27.97
N PRO A 24 34.55 -1.62 28.50
CA PRO A 24 34.13 -2.94 28.01
C PRO A 24 32.69 -3.30 28.41
N ALA A 25 32.20 -2.81 29.55
CA ALA A 25 30.84 -3.07 30.01
C ALA A 25 29.78 -2.36 29.15
N ILE A 26 30.08 -1.16 28.67
CA ILE A 26 29.21 -0.41 27.74
C ILE A 26 29.21 -1.07 26.34
N PHE A 27 30.33 -1.67 25.92
CA PHE A 27 30.40 -2.42 24.66
C PHE A 27 29.74 -3.81 24.71
N PHE A 28 29.55 -4.40 25.90
CA PHE A 28 28.87 -5.71 26.04
C PHE A 28 27.34 -5.58 26.03
N VAL A 29 26.80 -4.47 26.55
CA VAL A 29 25.33 -4.21 26.55
C VAL A 29 24.82 -3.85 25.15
N THR A 30 25.66 -3.27 24.28
CA THR A 30 25.29 -2.97 22.88
C THR A 30 25.32 -4.18 21.96
N TRP A 31 25.98 -5.28 22.35
CA TRP A 31 26.04 -6.53 21.56
C TRP A 31 24.90 -7.52 21.87
N LEU A 32 24.20 -7.37 23.01
CA LEU A 32 23.03 -8.21 23.35
C LEU A 32 21.69 -7.60 22.92
N SER A 33 21.68 -6.38 22.37
CA SER A 33 20.47 -5.74 21.83
C SER A 33 20.30 -5.92 20.30
N GLY A 34 21.12 -6.77 19.68
CA GLY A 34 21.12 -7.03 18.24
C GLY A 34 19.92 -7.80 17.67
N CYS A 35 18.88 -8.06 18.46
CA CYS A 35 17.66 -8.74 18.00
C CYS A 35 16.38 -7.99 18.39
N ALA A 36 16.35 -6.66 18.28
CA ALA A 36 15.10 -5.91 18.28
C ALA A 36 15.28 -4.53 17.65
N ILE A 37 15.82 -4.46 16.43
CA ILE A 37 15.38 -3.37 15.55
C ILE A 37 14.00 -3.81 15.10
N PRO A 38 12.88 -3.21 15.58
CA PRO A 38 11.62 -3.42 14.89
C PRO A 38 11.88 -2.99 13.46
N ASN A 39 11.77 -3.93 12.51
CA ASN A 39 11.81 -3.61 11.09
C ASN A 39 11.03 -2.31 10.90
N ALA A 40 11.70 -1.27 10.43
CA ALA A 40 11.04 -0.01 10.14
C ALA A 40 9.83 -0.35 9.29
N ARG A 41 8.62 -0.11 9.83
CA ARG A 41 7.39 -0.36 9.07
C ARG A 41 7.54 0.39 7.76
N PRO A 42 7.21 -0.21 6.61
CA PRO A 42 7.21 0.54 5.36
C PRO A 42 6.29 1.74 5.55
N GLU A 43 6.89 2.93 5.62
CA GLU A 43 6.17 4.16 5.83
C GLU A 43 5.34 4.37 4.56
N SER A 44 4.01 4.29 4.68
CA SER A 44 3.15 4.60 3.54
C SER A 44 3.47 6.01 3.07
N SER A 45 3.85 6.14 1.80
CA SER A 45 4.28 7.39 1.19
C SER A 45 3.16 8.42 0.98
N THR A 46 1.93 8.12 1.46
CA THR A 46 0.79 9.06 1.45
C THR A 46 0.29 9.34 2.87
N ARG A 47 -0.08 10.60 3.13
CA ARG A 47 -0.48 11.11 4.47
C ARG A 47 -1.61 10.32 5.12
N ASP A 48 -2.48 9.73 4.31
CA ASP A 48 -3.66 9.00 4.76
C ASP A 48 -3.60 7.48 4.51
N LYS A 49 -2.40 6.96 4.20
CA LYS A 49 -2.10 5.53 4.09
C LYS A 49 -2.89 4.78 3.01
N ALA A 50 -3.35 5.50 1.97
CA ALA A 50 -4.12 4.92 0.88
C ALA A 50 -3.29 3.96 0.02
N PHE A 51 -1.97 4.12 0.02
CA PHE A 51 -1.05 3.35 -0.81
C PHE A 51 -0.09 2.50 0.02
N ILE A 52 0.15 1.28 -0.46
CA ILE A 52 1.29 0.44 -0.07
C ILE A 52 2.54 0.92 -0.82
N GLU A 53 2.38 1.19 -2.12
CA GLU A 53 3.40 1.79 -2.96
C GLU A 53 2.76 2.93 -3.75
N TYR A 54 3.36 4.12 -3.72
CA TYR A 54 2.85 5.32 -4.39
C TYR A 54 3.86 5.81 -5.42
N TRP A 55 3.38 6.10 -6.62
CA TRP A 55 4.17 6.68 -7.70
C TRP A 55 3.55 8.04 -8.03
N PRO A 56 4.10 9.14 -7.51
CA PRO A 56 3.50 10.45 -7.68
C PRO A 56 3.35 10.79 -9.17
N PRO A 57 2.19 11.33 -9.59
CA PRO A 57 2.01 11.73 -10.96
C PRO A 57 2.94 12.90 -11.30
N SER A 58 3.29 13.07 -12.58
CA SER A 58 4.06 14.24 -13.00
C SER A 58 3.15 15.46 -13.02
N ASN A 59 3.60 16.59 -12.48
CA ASN A 59 2.79 17.80 -12.32
C ASN A 59 2.13 18.31 -13.61
N ASP A 60 2.71 18.04 -14.79
CA ASP A 60 2.21 18.53 -16.09
C ASP A 60 1.36 17.52 -16.87
N SER A 61 1.15 16.31 -16.33
CA SER A 61 0.41 15.25 -17.03
C SER A 61 -1.09 15.45 -16.90
N LYS A 62 -1.76 15.59 -18.05
CA LYS A 62 -3.24 15.54 -18.16
C LYS A 62 -3.79 14.11 -18.28
N LYS A 63 -2.94 13.09 -18.07
CA LYS A 63 -3.35 11.69 -18.18
C LYS A 63 -4.21 11.31 -16.98
N LEU A 64 -5.20 10.46 -17.24
CA LEU A 64 -6.04 9.89 -16.18
C LEU A 64 -5.16 9.08 -15.22
N ARG A 65 -5.31 9.36 -13.92
CA ARG A 65 -4.56 8.72 -12.83
C ARG A 65 -5.32 7.50 -12.34
N LEU A 66 -4.68 6.34 -12.43
CA LEU A 66 -5.24 5.05 -12.04
C LEU A 66 -4.49 4.47 -10.84
N ALA A 67 -5.19 4.31 -9.73
CA ALA A 67 -4.68 3.55 -8.58
C ALA A 67 -5.16 2.09 -8.64
N VAL A 68 -4.31 1.14 -8.28
CA VAL A 68 -4.61 -0.29 -8.48
C VAL A 68 -4.52 -1.03 -7.15
N LYS A 69 -5.58 -1.72 -6.73
CA LYS A 69 -5.56 -2.53 -5.51
C LYS A 69 -4.43 -3.55 -5.50
N ASP A 70 -3.76 -3.69 -4.36
CA ASP A 70 -2.63 -4.60 -4.18
C ASP A 70 -2.99 -6.09 -4.11
N LEU A 71 -4.07 -6.50 -4.79
CA LEU A 71 -4.30 -7.89 -5.19
C LEU A 71 -4.04 -8.10 -6.69
N ILE A 72 -3.92 -7.01 -7.45
CA ILE A 72 -3.85 -7.04 -8.91
C ILE A 72 -2.38 -6.94 -9.30
N ASP A 73 -1.91 -7.93 -10.04
CA ASP A 73 -0.53 -7.98 -10.51
C ASP A 73 -0.21 -6.81 -11.45
N MET A 74 0.92 -6.18 -11.19
CA MET A 74 1.55 -5.21 -12.07
C MET A 74 2.98 -5.66 -12.36
N LYS A 75 3.34 -5.74 -13.64
CA LYS A 75 4.66 -6.21 -14.07
C LYS A 75 5.77 -5.46 -13.35
N GLY A 76 6.70 -6.21 -12.74
CA GLY A 76 7.86 -5.67 -12.03
C GLY A 76 7.56 -5.18 -10.61
N VAL A 77 6.32 -5.30 -10.13
CA VAL A 77 5.90 -4.88 -8.80
C VAL A 77 5.49 -6.10 -7.97
N VAL A 78 5.81 -6.11 -6.68
CA VAL A 78 5.36 -7.17 -5.77
C VAL A 78 3.87 -6.97 -5.48
N THR A 79 3.08 -8.04 -5.57
CA THR A 79 1.69 -8.05 -5.10
C THR A 79 1.68 -8.63 -3.69
N THR A 80 1.46 -7.77 -2.68
CA THR A 80 1.56 -8.18 -1.27
C THR A 80 0.23 -8.64 -0.70
N ALA A 81 -0.88 -8.36 -1.37
CA ALA A 81 -2.24 -8.57 -0.84
C ALA A 81 -2.43 -7.95 0.56
N GLY A 82 -1.67 -6.92 0.90
CA GLY A 82 -1.71 -6.27 2.21
C GLY A 82 -1.11 -7.12 3.33
N SER A 83 -0.38 -8.19 3.01
CA SER A 83 0.18 -9.14 3.95
C SER A 83 1.67 -8.92 4.17
N GLU A 84 2.10 -8.94 5.43
CA GLU A 84 3.52 -8.90 5.81
C GLU A 84 4.30 -10.08 5.21
N PHE A 85 3.70 -11.27 5.20
CA PHE A 85 4.35 -12.47 4.70
C PHE A 85 4.65 -12.34 3.21
N LEU A 86 3.67 -11.93 2.41
CA LEU A 86 3.85 -11.76 0.97
C LEU A 86 4.79 -10.58 0.68
N ALA A 87 4.75 -9.51 1.46
CA ALA A 87 5.69 -8.39 1.33
C ALA A 87 7.16 -8.83 1.44
N LYS A 88 7.46 -9.81 2.30
CA LYS A 88 8.81 -10.31 2.56
C LYS A 88 9.25 -11.44 1.64
N HIS A 89 8.30 -12.21 1.11
CA HIS A 89 8.59 -13.49 0.46
C HIS A 89 8.10 -13.61 -0.99
N ALA A 90 7.20 -12.74 -1.46
CA ALA A 90 6.73 -12.78 -2.82
C ALA A 90 7.72 -12.10 -3.78
N SER A 91 7.85 -12.68 -4.97
CA SER A 91 8.63 -12.09 -6.06
C SER A 91 7.78 -11.08 -6.86
N PRO A 92 8.40 -10.07 -7.50
CA PRO A 92 7.69 -9.18 -8.41
C PRO A 92 6.95 -9.92 -9.52
N ALA A 93 5.77 -9.44 -9.88
CA ALA A 93 4.96 -10.08 -10.93
C ALA A 93 5.67 -10.02 -12.28
N LYS A 94 5.69 -11.15 -13.01
CA LYS A 94 6.35 -11.24 -14.33
C LYS A 94 5.58 -10.51 -15.44
N ARG A 95 4.29 -10.26 -15.22
CA ARG A 95 3.37 -9.68 -16.20
C ARG A 95 2.21 -9.00 -15.47
N ASP A 96 1.59 -8.03 -16.13
CA ASP A 96 0.37 -7.39 -15.61
C ASP A 96 -0.80 -8.38 -15.58
N ALA A 97 -1.73 -8.17 -14.64
CA ALA A 97 -3.03 -8.83 -14.65
C ALA A 97 -3.80 -8.48 -15.94
N LYS A 98 -4.61 -9.41 -16.46
CA LYS A 98 -5.34 -9.19 -17.72
C LYS A 98 -6.28 -8.00 -17.68
N CYS A 99 -6.85 -7.68 -16.51
CA CYS A 99 -7.72 -6.51 -16.33
C CYS A 99 -7.01 -5.16 -16.57
N LEU A 100 -5.67 -5.12 -16.57
CA LEU A 100 -4.89 -3.91 -16.82
C LEU A 100 -4.56 -3.69 -18.30
N ALA A 101 -4.89 -4.63 -19.19
CA ALA A 101 -4.48 -4.58 -20.59
C ALA A 101 -4.97 -3.29 -21.30
N ILE A 102 -6.25 -2.96 -21.14
CA ILE A 102 -6.83 -1.76 -21.77
C ILE A 102 -6.25 -0.50 -21.11
N ALA A 103 -6.15 -0.45 -19.79
CA ALA A 103 -5.55 0.68 -19.08
C ALA A 103 -4.12 0.99 -19.56
N ARG A 104 -3.29 -0.04 -19.76
CA ARG A 104 -1.94 0.10 -20.34
C ARG A 104 -1.97 0.67 -21.75
N GLN A 105 -2.86 0.17 -22.61
CA GLN A 105 -3.01 0.64 -23.99
C GLN A 105 -3.54 2.09 -24.06
N SER A 106 -4.42 2.47 -23.14
CA SER A 106 -4.95 3.83 -23.02
C SER A 106 -3.93 4.85 -22.48
N GLY A 107 -2.75 4.40 -22.05
CA GLY A 107 -1.67 5.28 -21.62
C GLY A 107 -1.96 6.04 -20.32
N VAL A 108 -2.78 5.48 -19.43
CA VAL A 108 -3.07 6.06 -18.11
C VAL A 108 -1.80 6.18 -17.27
N GLN A 109 -1.82 7.10 -16.31
CA GLN A 109 -0.77 7.21 -15.32
C GLN A 109 -1.11 6.33 -14.12
N PHE A 110 -0.35 5.25 -13.93
CA PHE A 110 -0.48 4.44 -12.71
C PHE A 110 0.13 5.19 -11.54
N VAL A 111 -0.64 5.39 -10.48
CA VAL A 111 -0.20 6.19 -9.31
C VAL A 111 0.14 5.34 -8.09
N GLY A 112 -0.05 4.03 -8.13
CA GLY A 112 0.40 3.14 -7.05
C GLY A 112 -0.39 1.86 -6.86
N LYS A 113 0.08 1.05 -5.91
CA LYS A 113 -0.61 -0.10 -5.33
C LYS A 113 -1.38 0.35 -4.09
N THR A 114 -2.71 0.26 -4.11
CA THR A 114 -3.52 0.72 -2.98
C THR A 114 -3.60 -0.31 -1.87
N ASN A 115 -3.66 0.20 -0.65
CA ASN A 115 -3.79 -0.55 0.58
C ASN A 115 -5.17 -1.23 0.69
N LEU A 116 -5.26 -2.22 1.55
CA LEU A 116 -6.41 -3.12 1.67
C LEU A 116 -6.41 -3.83 3.01
N SER A 117 -7.57 -4.38 3.39
CA SER A 117 -7.58 -5.45 4.40
C SER A 117 -6.77 -6.64 3.91
N GLU A 118 -5.90 -7.16 4.78
CA GLU A 118 -4.98 -8.26 4.45
C GLU A 118 -5.71 -9.44 3.80
N LEU A 119 -5.14 -9.94 2.70
CA LEU A 119 -5.66 -11.00 1.83
C LEU A 119 -7.09 -10.74 1.32
N ALA A 120 -7.57 -9.52 1.47
CA ALA A 120 -8.95 -9.11 1.25
C ALA A 120 -10.01 -9.84 2.08
N VAL A 121 -9.63 -10.43 3.22
CA VAL A 121 -10.52 -11.18 4.13
C VAL A 121 -10.99 -10.30 5.30
N ALA A 122 -11.48 -9.10 5.01
CA ALA A 122 -12.26 -8.28 5.95
C ALA A 122 -12.95 -7.11 5.23
N VAL A 123 -14.06 -6.65 5.81
CA VAL A 123 -14.83 -5.50 5.30
C VAL A 123 -14.51 -4.19 6.01
N SER A 124 -13.62 -4.18 7.01
CA SER A 124 -13.28 -2.98 7.76
C SER A 124 -12.31 -2.06 7.03
N GLY A 125 -11.43 -2.62 6.17
CA GLY A 125 -10.35 -1.86 5.54
C GLY A 125 -9.12 -1.66 6.43
N MET A 126 -9.12 -2.23 7.65
CA MET A 126 -7.99 -2.19 8.56
C MET A 126 -6.84 -3.06 8.05
N ASN A 127 -5.61 -2.57 8.26
CA ASN A 127 -4.39 -3.31 7.96
C ASN A 127 -3.36 -3.07 9.08
N ALA A 128 -2.90 -4.12 9.74
CA ALA A 128 -1.98 -4.00 10.87
C ALA A 128 -0.54 -3.67 10.44
N TYR A 129 -0.12 -4.20 9.29
CA TYR A 129 1.25 -4.09 8.79
C TYR A 129 1.52 -2.74 8.10
N TYR A 130 0.68 -2.39 7.12
CA TYR A 130 0.76 -1.14 6.37
C TYR A 130 0.05 0.04 7.06
N GLY A 131 -0.73 -0.26 8.11
CA GLY A 131 -1.62 0.71 8.76
C GLY A 131 -2.93 0.91 8.00
N THR A 132 -3.96 1.31 8.71
CA THR A 132 -5.30 1.51 8.15
C THR A 132 -5.39 2.83 7.35
N PRO A 133 -5.92 2.81 6.10
CA PRO A 133 -6.26 4.02 5.37
C PRO A 133 -7.25 4.88 6.16
N ARG A 134 -7.02 6.19 6.20
CA ARG A 134 -7.88 7.10 6.96
C ARG A 134 -9.13 7.42 6.18
N ASN A 135 -10.31 7.22 6.78
CA ASN A 135 -11.57 7.55 6.13
C ASN A 135 -11.64 9.07 5.87
N PRO A 136 -11.95 9.50 4.64
CA PRO A 136 -11.95 10.90 4.23
C PRO A 136 -13.11 11.71 4.83
N LEU A 137 -14.21 11.06 5.18
CA LEU A 137 -15.39 11.70 5.76
C LEU A 137 -15.27 11.88 7.29
N ASP A 138 -14.59 10.96 7.96
CA ASP A 138 -14.34 11.01 9.41
C ASP A 138 -13.13 10.13 9.77
N ARG A 139 -12.04 10.75 10.22
CA ARG A 139 -10.76 10.08 10.53
C ARG A 139 -10.87 9.08 11.70
N GLY A 140 -11.94 9.15 12.51
CA GLY A 140 -12.22 8.20 13.59
C GLY A 140 -12.95 6.94 13.14
N ARG A 141 -13.39 6.87 11.87
CA ARG A 141 -14.15 5.74 11.32
C ARG A 141 -13.30 4.87 10.40
N ILE A 142 -13.77 3.64 10.21
CA ILE A 142 -13.18 2.72 9.25
C ILE A 142 -13.41 3.23 7.81
N PRO A 143 -12.46 3.06 6.89
CA PRO A 143 -12.65 3.38 5.47
C PRO A 143 -13.56 2.37 4.75
N GLY A 144 -13.89 1.24 5.40
CA GLY A 144 -14.52 0.09 4.76
C GLY A 144 -13.51 -0.68 3.91
N GLY A 145 -13.83 -1.91 3.54
CA GLY A 145 -12.89 -2.82 2.91
C GLY A 145 -13.53 -3.94 2.10
N SER A 146 -12.73 -4.77 1.43
CA SER A 146 -11.27 -4.74 1.53
C SER A 146 -10.57 -3.73 0.63
N SER A 147 -11.21 -3.09 -0.35
CA SER A 147 -10.56 -2.08 -1.22
C SER A 147 -10.46 -0.69 -0.57
N SER A 148 -9.95 -0.62 0.66
CA SER A 148 -9.92 0.60 1.47
C SER A 148 -9.09 1.70 0.84
N GLY A 149 -7.85 1.42 0.47
CA GLY A 149 -6.97 2.38 -0.16
C GLY A 149 -7.49 2.87 -1.51
N SER A 150 -8.15 1.99 -2.28
CA SER A 150 -8.79 2.37 -3.56
C SER A 150 -9.86 3.44 -3.40
N ALA A 151 -10.70 3.35 -2.36
CA ALA A 151 -11.73 4.36 -2.10
C ALA A 151 -11.14 5.65 -1.53
N VAL A 152 -10.20 5.55 -0.59
CA VAL A 152 -9.53 6.72 0.01
C VAL A 152 -8.74 7.50 -1.03
N ALA A 153 -7.96 6.84 -1.89
CA ALA A 153 -7.18 7.49 -2.94
C ALA A 153 -8.06 8.31 -3.90
N VAL A 154 -9.23 7.79 -4.26
CA VAL A 154 -10.19 8.49 -5.11
C VAL A 154 -10.83 9.66 -4.36
N ALA A 155 -11.27 9.44 -3.12
CA ALA A 155 -11.91 10.49 -2.32
C ALA A 155 -10.99 11.69 -2.09
N ASN A 156 -9.70 11.43 -1.85
CA ASN A 156 -8.66 12.42 -1.58
C ASN A 156 -8.03 13.05 -2.83
N ASP A 157 -8.56 12.81 -4.03
CA ASP A 157 -7.97 13.27 -5.30
C ASP A 157 -6.55 12.77 -5.55
N GLU A 158 -6.12 11.69 -4.92
CA GLU A 158 -4.82 11.05 -5.19
C GLU A 158 -4.89 10.19 -6.47
N ALA A 159 -6.09 9.80 -6.91
CA ALA A 159 -6.37 9.15 -8.18
C ALA A 159 -7.71 9.61 -8.77
N ASP A 160 -7.83 9.61 -10.10
CA ASP A 160 -9.10 9.95 -10.77
C ASP A 160 -10.06 8.75 -10.79
N VAL A 161 -9.48 7.56 -10.92
CA VAL A 161 -10.15 6.26 -10.87
C VAL A 161 -9.24 5.30 -10.11
N SER A 162 -9.83 4.34 -9.40
CA SER A 162 -9.10 3.19 -8.89
C SER A 162 -9.75 1.88 -9.28
N PHE A 163 -8.96 0.81 -9.35
CA PHE A 163 -9.48 -0.55 -9.46
C PHE A 163 -9.48 -1.23 -8.09
N GLY A 164 -10.57 -1.93 -7.80
CA GLY A 164 -10.73 -2.78 -6.64
C GLY A 164 -11.14 -4.21 -7.02
N THR A 165 -11.24 -5.06 -6.01
CA THR A 165 -11.83 -6.40 -6.13
C THR A 165 -13.07 -6.49 -5.25
N ASP A 166 -14.11 -7.21 -5.70
CA ASP A 166 -15.34 -7.43 -4.94
C ASP A 166 -15.79 -8.89 -4.98
N THR A 167 -15.51 -9.60 -3.89
CA THR A 167 -15.99 -10.97 -3.64
C THR A 167 -17.32 -10.93 -2.89
N ALA A 168 -17.36 -10.17 -1.79
CA ALA A 168 -18.51 -10.08 -0.88
C ALA A 168 -18.83 -8.63 -0.44
N GLY A 169 -18.53 -7.64 -1.29
CA GLY A 169 -18.75 -6.22 -1.00
C GLY A 169 -17.49 -5.36 -1.05
N SER A 170 -16.33 -5.94 -1.37
CA SER A 170 -15.05 -5.25 -1.21
C SER A 170 -14.81 -4.05 -2.13
N ILE A 171 -15.68 -3.76 -3.11
CA ILE A 171 -15.74 -2.47 -3.82
C ILE A 171 -16.84 -1.59 -3.23
N ARG A 172 -18.03 -2.17 -3.04
CA ARG A 172 -19.25 -1.43 -2.65
C ARG A 172 -19.19 -0.88 -1.21
N VAL A 173 -18.66 -1.65 -0.27
CA VAL A 173 -18.51 -1.26 1.14
C VAL A 173 -17.58 -0.07 1.31
N PRO A 174 -16.30 -0.09 0.84
CA PRO A 174 -15.43 1.08 0.99
C PRO A 174 -15.94 2.29 0.20
N ALA A 175 -16.63 2.07 -0.93
CA ALA A 175 -17.28 3.15 -1.67
C ALA A 175 -18.34 3.87 -0.81
N ALA A 176 -19.23 3.10 -0.18
CA ALA A 176 -20.25 3.64 0.73
C ALA A 176 -19.64 4.32 1.96
N CYS A 177 -18.58 3.76 2.55
CA CYS A 177 -17.92 4.32 3.73
C CYS A 177 -17.14 5.61 3.44
N CYS A 178 -16.57 5.76 2.24
CA CYS A 178 -15.74 6.90 1.86
C CYS A 178 -16.48 7.96 1.03
N GLY A 179 -17.77 7.76 0.71
CA GLY A 179 -18.55 8.72 -0.07
C GLY A 179 -18.15 8.81 -1.54
N VAL A 180 -17.77 7.68 -2.14
CA VAL A 180 -17.42 7.57 -3.56
C VAL A 180 -18.31 6.54 -4.26
N VAL A 181 -18.28 6.50 -5.59
CA VAL A 181 -19.01 5.51 -6.38
C VAL A 181 -18.12 4.29 -6.61
N GLY A 182 -18.64 3.09 -6.36
CA GLY A 182 -17.96 1.83 -6.65
C GLY A 182 -18.89 0.87 -7.39
N LEU A 183 -18.45 0.35 -8.54
CA LEU A 183 -19.22 -0.59 -9.35
C LEU A 183 -18.65 -2.00 -9.22
N LYS A 184 -19.44 -2.92 -8.67
CA LYS A 184 -19.21 -4.36 -8.82
C LYS A 184 -19.68 -4.78 -10.22
N THR A 185 -18.78 -5.32 -11.04
CA THR A 185 -19.14 -5.81 -12.37
C THR A 185 -19.86 -7.16 -12.31
N THR A 186 -20.53 -7.52 -13.41
CA THR A 186 -21.07 -8.86 -13.60
C THR A 186 -19.95 -9.90 -13.50
N PHE A 187 -20.19 -11.01 -12.81
CA PHE A 187 -19.23 -12.10 -12.70
C PHE A 187 -18.80 -12.59 -14.09
N GLY A 188 -17.48 -12.74 -14.29
CA GLY A 188 -16.90 -13.16 -15.56
C GLY A 188 -16.77 -12.06 -16.62
N LEU A 189 -17.28 -10.84 -16.40
CA LEU A 189 -17.18 -9.74 -17.37
C LEU A 189 -15.74 -9.26 -17.59
N VAL A 190 -14.99 -9.12 -16.49
CA VAL A 190 -13.59 -8.68 -16.49
C VAL A 190 -12.71 -9.87 -16.12
N PRO A 191 -11.67 -10.19 -16.89
CA PRO A 191 -10.78 -11.31 -16.59
C PRO A 191 -9.99 -11.07 -15.30
N ILE A 192 -9.87 -12.10 -14.47
CA ILE A 192 -9.18 -12.06 -13.18
C ILE A 192 -7.82 -12.77 -13.20
N ASP A 193 -7.31 -13.18 -14.36
CA ASP A 193 -5.95 -13.71 -14.47
C ASP A 193 -4.91 -12.69 -13.98
N GLY A 194 -4.05 -13.11 -13.04
CA GLY A 194 -3.09 -12.22 -12.37
C GLY A 194 -3.70 -11.41 -11.21
N VAL A 195 -4.83 -11.85 -10.66
CA VAL A 195 -5.40 -11.30 -9.43
C VAL A 195 -5.29 -12.35 -8.33
N TYR A 196 -4.78 -11.96 -7.17
CA TYR A 196 -4.67 -12.84 -6.01
C TYR A 196 -6.07 -13.35 -5.61
N PRO A 197 -6.30 -14.68 -5.63
CA PRO A 197 -7.64 -15.25 -5.57
C PRO A 197 -8.21 -15.30 -4.15
N ILE A 198 -9.53 -15.15 -4.04
CA ILE A 198 -10.30 -15.43 -2.80
C ILE A 198 -11.34 -16.50 -3.10
N ALA A 199 -12.23 -16.24 -4.06
CA ALA A 199 -13.23 -17.16 -4.57
C ALA A 199 -13.36 -17.03 -6.10
N PRO A 200 -12.29 -17.34 -6.86
CA PRO A 200 -12.13 -16.95 -8.26
C PRO A 200 -13.16 -17.59 -9.21
N ASN A 201 -13.64 -18.79 -8.86
CA ASN A 201 -14.55 -19.56 -9.72
C ASN A 201 -16.04 -19.27 -9.47
N ARG A 202 -16.36 -18.30 -8.59
CA ARG A 202 -17.73 -18.05 -8.13
C ARG A 202 -18.08 -16.59 -7.90
N LEU A 203 -17.19 -15.81 -7.26
CA LEU A 203 -17.57 -14.53 -6.66
C LEU A 203 -16.65 -13.36 -7.01
N ASP A 204 -15.36 -13.61 -7.22
CA ASP A 204 -14.38 -12.55 -7.43
C ASP A 204 -14.67 -11.76 -8.71
N THR A 205 -14.68 -10.44 -8.58
CA THR A 205 -14.89 -9.50 -9.69
C THR A 205 -13.96 -8.30 -9.54
N ILE A 206 -13.66 -7.65 -10.66
CA ILE A 206 -12.90 -6.40 -10.72
C ILE A 206 -13.86 -5.29 -11.09
N GLY A 207 -13.68 -4.12 -10.49
CA GLY A 207 -14.48 -2.97 -10.85
C GLY A 207 -13.84 -1.65 -10.45
N PRO A 208 -14.31 -0.55 -11.04
CA PRO A 208 -13.78 0.78 -10.77
C PRO A 208 -14.44 1.40 -9.54
N LEU A 209 -13.66 2.25 -8.86
CA LEU A 209 -14.14 3.27 -7.95
C LEU A 209 -13.78 4.64 -8.51
N ALA A 210 -14.68 5.62 -8.35
CA ALA A 210 -14.48 7.00 -8.80
C ALA A 210 -15.34 7.96 -7.96
N LYS A 211 -15.05 9.26 -8.04
CA LYS A 211 -15.81 10.29 -7.28
C LYS A 211 -17.28 10.39 -7.68
N ASP A 212 -17.57 10.12 -8.95
CA ASP A 212 -18.89 10.25 -9.53
C ASP A 212 -19.12 9.19 -10.62
N ILE A 213 -20.36 9.14 -11.12
CA ILE A 213 -20.77 8.21 -12.18
C ILE A 213 -19.94 8.41 -13.44
N ALA A 214 -19.60 9.65 -13.82
CA ALA A 214 -18.82 9.93 -15.01
C ALA A 214 -17.41 9.32 -14.91
N GLY A 215 -16.78 9.41 -13.74
CA GLY A 215 -15.52 8.75 -13.43
C GLY A 215 -15.64 7.23 -13.41
N THR A 216 -16.75 6.68 -12.88
CA THR A 216 -17.00 5.23 -12.92
C THR A 216 -17.13 4.72 -14.35
N VAL A 217 -17.78 5.48 -15.23
CA VAL A 217 -17.87 5.17 -16.68
C VAL A 217 -16.48 5.21 -17.34
N ARG A 218 -15.65 6.23 -17.02
CA ARG A 218 -14.24 6.25 -17.47
C ARG A 218 -13.47 5.03 -16.97
N GLY A 219 -13.67 4.63 -15.72
CA GLY A 219 -13.05 3.44 -15.16
C GLY A 219 -13.50 2.14 -15.83
N MET A 220 -14.76 2.06 -16.23
CA MET A 220 -15.25 0.92 -17.01
C MET A 220 -14.68 0.88 -18.43
N ASP A 221 -14.44 2.03 -19.07
CA ASP A 221 -13.73 2.05 -20.36
C ASP A 221 -12.31 1.48 -20.27
N LEU A 222 -11.67 1.57 -19.09
CA LEU A 222 -10.35 0.97 -18.83
C LEU A 222 -10.40 -0.53 -18.52
N LEU A 223 -11.59 -1.12 -18.34
CA LEU A 223 -11.81 -2.55 -18.06
C LEU A 223 -12.52 -3.26 -19.22
N GLN A 224 -13.34 -2.55 -19.99
CA GLN A 224 -14.14 -3.08 -21.08
C GLN A 224 -14.24 -2.05 -22.20
N ALA A 225 -13.67 -2.35 -23.35
CA ALA A 225 -13.66 -1.45 -24.50
C ALA A 225 -15.09 -1.03 -24.92
N GLY A 226 -15.24 0.25 -25.24
CA GLY A 226 -16.49 0.84 -25.73
C GLY A 226 -17.61 0.94 -24.69
N PHE A 227 -17.31 0.83 -23.39
CA PHE A 227 -18.33 0.90 -22.35
C PHE A 227 -19.05 2.24 -22.33
N SER A 228 -18.33 3.37 -22.40
CA SER A 228 -18.94 4.69 -22.38
C SER A 228 -19.89 4.95 -23.55
N GLY A 229 -19.61 4.36 -24.73
CA GLY A 229 -20.52 4.39 -25.87
C GLY A 229 -21.85 3.71 -25.57
N ARG A 230 -21.80 2.48 -25.02
CA ARG A 230 -22.99 1.73 -24.60
C ARG A 230 -23.75 2.43 -23.48
N TYR A 231 -23.03 3.00 -22.50
CA TYR A 231 -23.63 3.77 -21.41
C TYR A 231 -24.41 4.98 -21.93
N ARG A 232 -23.82 5.78 -22.84
CA ARG A 232 -24.52 6.93 -23.43
C ARG A 232 -25.79 6.53 -24.18
N GLN A 233 -25.75 5.43 -24.93
CA GLN A 233 -26.94 4.91 -25.62
C GLN A 233 -28.03 4.49 -24.63
N ALA A 234 -27.67 3.80 -23.54
CA ALA A 234 -28.61 3.32 -22.54
C ALA A 234 -29.27 4.46 -21.74
N VAL A 235 -28.54 5.55 -21.45
CA VAL A 235 -29.10 6.71 -20.73
C VAL A 235 -29.97 7.60 -21.62
N ALA A 236 -29.78 7.55 -22.94
CA ALA A 236 -30.56 8.33 -23.90
C ALA A 236 -31.87 7.66 -24.34
N ALA A 237 -32.07 6.38 -24.00
CA ALA A 237 -33.26 5.59 -24.30
C ALA A 237 -34.32 5.73 -23.21
#